data_AF-A0A1G3L4L8-F1
#
_entry.id   AF-A0A1G3L4L8-F1
#
_cell.length_a   1.000
_cell.length_b   1.000
_cell.length_c   1.000
_cell.angle_alpha   90.00
_cell.angle_beta   90.00
_cell.angle_gamma   90.00
#
_symmetry.space_group_name_H-M   'P 1'
#
loop_
_entity.id
_entity.type
_entity.pdbx_description
1 polymer ?
#
loop_
_entity_poly.entity_id
_entity_poly.type
_entity_poly.pdbx_seq_one_letter_code
_entity_poly.pdbx_strand_id
1 'polypeptide(L)'
;MEKEAEFCKCNVIHKEVIEKVKPNIPEEKKLEKLETFFKVFGDKTRLKILFALSIQEMCVCDIANLLDMGQSAISHQLRLLKQTNLVKYRKEGKIVYYSLDDSHIEELLTQGIIHIDEKFI
;
A
#
# COMPACT_ATOMS: atom_id res chain seq x y z
N MET A 1 -20.52 20.80 36.49
CA MET A 1 -21.43 21.12 35.37
C MET A 1 -20.74 20.68 34.10
N GLU A 2 -21.04 19.47 33.65
CA GLU A 2 -20.55 18.94 32.38
C GLU A 2 -21.29 19.65 31.25
N LYS A 3 -20.54 20.15 30.26
CA LYS A 3 -21.11 20.76 29.06
C LYS A 3 -21.58 19.63 28.16
N GLU A 4 -22.89 19.47 28.04
CA GLU A 4 -23.49 18.67 26.97
C GLU A 4 -23.10 19.31 25.63
N ALA A 5 -22.29 18.61 24.85
CA ALA A 5 -22.02 18.98 23.48
C ALA A 5 -23.30 18.70 22.67
N GLU A 6 -23.99 19.78 22.27
CA GLU A 6 -25.11 19.70 21.33
C GLU A 6 -24.60 19.17 19.98
N PHE A 7 -24.80 17.88 19.72
CA PHE A 7 -24.55 17.30 18.41
C PHE A 7 -25.76 17.56 17.50
N CYS A 8 -25.49 18.08 16.30
CA CYS A 8 -26.47 18.16 15.22
C CYS A 8 -27.01 16.76 14.92
N LYS A 9 -28.33 16.56 15.11
CA LYS A 9 -29.04 15.36 14.66
C LYS A 9 -29.23 15.45 13.16
N CYS A 10 -28.20 15.13 12.39
CA CYS A 10 -28.29 15.04 10.93
C CYS A 10 -29.50 14.17 10.55
N ASN A 11 -30.35 14.63 9.62
CA ASN A 11 -31.49 13.87 9.13
C ASN A 11 -31.00 12.58 8.47
N VAL A 12 -31.22 11.43 9.11
CA VAL A 12 -31.06 10.12 8.48
C VAL A 12 -32.21 9.96 7.48
N ILE A 13 -31.92 10.22 6.20
CA ILE A 13 -32.92 10.17 5.12
C ILE A 13 -33.39 8.73 4.87
N HIS A 14 -32.45 7.78 4.90
CA HIS A 14 -32.69 6.36 4.64
C HIS A 14 -32.04 5.49 5.72
N LYS A 15 -32.75 5.30 6.84
CA LYS A 15 -32.23 4.55 8.00
C LYS A 15 -31.95 3.10 7.64
N GLU A 16 -32.80 2.51 6.82
CA GLU A 16 -32.70 1.17 6.26
C GLU A 16 -31.40 0.95 5.47
N VAL A 17 -30.91 1.98 4.77
CA VAL A 17 -29.63 1.92 4.04
C VAL A 17 -28.47 1.88 5.04
N ILE A 18 -28.52 2.71 6.08
CA ILE A 18 -27.46 2.73 7.11
C ILE A 18 -27.41 1.39 7.84
N GLU A 19 -28.56 0.85 8.26
CA GLU A 19 -28.64 -0.44 8.95
C GLU A 19 -28.15 -1.60 8.07
N LYS A 20 -28.38 -1.54 6.75
CA LYS A 20 -27.85 -2.50 5.79
C LYS A 20 -26.33 -2.39 5.61
N VAL A 21 -25.78 -1.17 5.51
CA VAL A 21 -24.36 -0.96 5.16
C VAL A 21 -23.46 -1.11 6.37
N LYS A 22 -23.85 -0.58 7.53
CA LYS A 22 -23.04 -0.55 8.76
C LYS A 22 -22.38 -1.88 9.15
N PRO A 23 -23.05 -3.05 9.11
CA PRO A 23 -22.41 -4.33 9.45
C PRO A 23 -21.42 -4.84 8.39
N ASN A 24 -21.43 -4.29 7.18
CA ASN A 24 -20.54 -4.70 6.08
C ASN A 24 -19.24 -3.86 6.03
N ILE A 25 -19.19 -2.73 6.76
CA ILE A 25 -17.98 -1.93 6.86
C ILE A 25 -16.99 -2.66 7.77
N PRO A 26 -15.72 -2.85 7.35
CA PRO A 26 -14.69 -3.43 8.20
C PRO A 26 -14.53 -2.66 9.52
N GLU A 27 -14.07 -3.36 10.57
CA GLU A 27 -13.73 -2.71 11.84
C GLU A 27 -12.65 -1.61 11.66
N GLU A 28 -12.70 -0.59 12.52
CA GLU A 28 -11.81 0.58 12.44
C GLU A 28 -10.33 0.19 12.37
N LYS A 29 -9.90 -0.77 13.21
CA LYS A 29 -8.53 -1.28 13.22
C LYS A 29 -8.09 -1.89 11.90
N LYS A 30 -9.02 -2.52 11.16
CA LYS A 30 -8.75 -3.08 9.83
C LYS A 30 -8.68 -1.96 8.79
N LEU A 31 -9.51 -0.93 8.91
CA LEU A 31 -9.45 0.27 8.07
C LEU A 31 -8.14 1.04 8.26
N GLU A 32 -7.66 1.24 9.49
CA GLU A 32 -6.36 1.90 9.77
C GLU A 32 -5.18 1.16 9.13
N LYS A 33 -5.19 -0.19 9.20
CA LYS A 33 -4.19 -1.02 8.52
C LYS A 33 -4.29 -0.89 7.00
N LEU A 34 -5.50 -0.91 6.46
CA LEU A 34 -5.76 -0.78 5.03
C LEU A 34 -5.35 0.61 4.51
N GLU A 35 -5.63 1.67 5.26
CA GLU A 35 -5.20 3.04 4.96
C GLU A 35 -3.68 3.14 4.92
N THR A 36 -3.01 2.60 5.95
CA THR A 36 -1.54 2.60 6.01
C THR A 36 -0.94 1.83 4.85
N PHE A 37 -1.53 0.69 4.48
CA PHE A 37 -1.13 -0.09 3.32
C PHE A 37 -1.27 0.71 2.02
N PHE A 38 -2.44 1.32 1.76
CA PHE A 38 -2.67 2.10 0.53
C PHE A 38 -1.83 3.37 0.43
N LYS A 39 -1.52 4.02 1.56
CA LYS A 39 -0.59 5.18 1.59
C LYS A 39 0.77 4.86 0.98
N VAL A 40 1.19 3.60 0.96
CA VAL A 40 2.46 3.20 0.36
C VAL A 40 2.43 3.29 -1.17
N PHE A 41 1.32 2.91 -1.77
CA PHE A 41 1.11 2.96 -3.22
C PHE A 41 0.98 4.39 -3.75
N GLY A 42 0.77 5.39 -2.88
CA GLY A 42 0.68 6.81 -3.25
C GLY A 42 2.01 7.50 -3.61
N ASP A 43 3.14 6.78 -3.67
CA ASP A 43 4.44 7.34 -4.06
C ASP A 43 5.00 6.65 -5.31
N LYS A 44 5.39 7.45 -6.30
CA LYS A 44 5.88 6.97 -7.60
C LYS A 44 7.17 6.15 -7.49
N THR A 45 8.07 6.48 -6.58
CA THR A 45 9.33 5.75 -6.41
C THR A 45 9.07 4.37 -5.84
N ARG A 46 8.20 4.27 -4.82
CA ARG A 46 7.80 3.00 -4.23
C ARG A 46 7.06 2.12 -5.24
N LEU A 47 6.17 2.69 -6.05
CA LEU A 47 5.52 1.95 -7.14
C LEU A 47 6.56 1.38 -8.12
N LYS A 48 7.53 2.18 -8.57
CA LYS A 48 8.62 1.69 -9.45
C LYS A 48 9.40 0.52 -8.82
N ILE A 49 9.73 0.60 -7.53
CA ILE A 49 10.42 -0.48 -6.82
C ILE A 49 9.55 -1.73 -6.78
N LEU A 50 8.27 -1.61 -6.41
CA LEU A 50 7.36 -2.74 -6.33
C LEU A 50 7.14 -3.41 -7.70
N PHE A 51 7.00 -2.65 -8.78
CA PHE A 51 6.94 -3.18 -10.14
C PHE A 51 8.23 -3.87 -10.58
N ALA A 52 9.40 -3.34 -10.22
CA ALA A 52 10.65 -4.03 -10.50
C ALA A 52 10.72 -5.38 -9.77
N LEU A 53 10.32 -5.39 -8.49
CA LEU A 53 10.32 -6.58 -7.64
C LEU A 53 9.22 -7.60 -7.96
N SER A 54 8.16 -7.20 -8.66
CA SER A 54 7.15 -8.13 -9.19
C SER A 54 7.68 -8.95 -10.37
N ILE A 55 8.65 -8.40 -11.11
CA ILE A 55 9.26 -9.07 -12.26
C ILE A 55 10.41 -9.97 -11.81
N GLN A 56 11.27 -9.48 -10.91
CA GLN A 56 12.48 -10.17 -10.50
C GLN A 56 12.94 -9.71 -9.11
N GLU A 57 13.49 -10.62 -8.31
CA GLU A 57 14.16 -10.21 -7.07
C GLU A 57 15.46 -9.46 -7.35
N MET A 58 15.73 -8.39 -6.61
CA MET A 58 16.85 -7.48 -6.90
C MET A 58 17.58 -7.07 -5.62
N CYS A 59 18.88 -6.80 -5.71
CA CYS A 59 19.62 -6.22 -4.61
C CYS A 59 19.49 -4.68 -4.60
N VAL A 60 19.86 -4.05 -3.48
CA VAL A 60 19.78 -2.59 -3.32
C VAL A 60 20.58 -1.84 -4.40
N CYS A 61 21.71 -2.38 -4.84
CA CYS A 61 22.56 -1.77 -5.87
C CYS A 61 21.86 -1.79 -7.23
N ASP A 62 21.22 -2.90 -7.59
CA ASP A 62 20.53 -3.04 -8.88
C ASP A 62 19.32 -2.13 -8.95
N ILE A 63 18.54 -2.05 -7.86
CA ILE A 63 17.38 -1.14 -7.77
C ILE A 63 17.84 0.32 -7.85
N ALA A 64 18.94 0.68 -7.17
CA ALA A 64 19.53 2.02 -7.24
C ALA A 64 19.94 2.39 -8.67
N ASN A 65 20.61 1.48 -9.39
CA ASN A 65 20.97 1.70 -10.79
C ASN A 65 19.74 1.77 -11.70
N LEU A 66 18.75 0.89 -11.52
CA LEU A 66 17.53 0.86 -12.33
C LEU A 66 16.72 2.16 -12.23
N LEU A 67 16.63 2.74 -11.04
CA LEU A 67 15.87 3.96 -10.80
C LEU A 67 16.68 5.27 -10.96
N ASP A 68 17.98 5.16 -11.24
CA ASP A 68 18.93 6.29 -11.26
C ASP A 68 18.91 7.08 -9.94
N MET A 69 19.04 6.36 -8.82
CA MET A 69 18.96 6.91 -7.46
C MET A 69 20.10 6.40 -6.59
N GLY A 70 20.48 7.17 -5.57
CA GLY A 70 21.50 6.74 -4.61
C GLY A 70 21.05 5.54 -3.76
N GLN A 71 21.98 4.64 -3.45
CA GLN A 71 21.70 3.43 -2.62
C GLN A 71 21.10 3.75 -1.25
N SER A 72 21.47 4.89 -0.64
CA SER A 72 20.89 5.36 0.63
C SER A 72 19.39 5.65 0.50
N ALA A 73 18.98 6.30 -0.59
CA ALA A 73 17.57 6.59 -0.85
C ALA A 73 16.77 5.29 -1.07
N ILE A 74 17.28 4.36 -1.88
CA ILE A 74 16.63 3.06 -2.09
C ILE A 74 16.58 2.23 -0.81
N SER A 75 17.64 2.22 -0.01
CA SER A 75 17.66 1.54 1.29
C SER A 75 16.57 2.07 2.22
N HIS A 76 16.36 3.39 2.23
CA HIS A 76 15.29 4.00 3.01
C HIS A 76 13.91 3.56 2.52
N GLN A 77 13.66 3.55 1.21
CA GLN A 77 12.40 3.09 0.64
C GLN A 77 12.15 1.61 0.96
N LEU A 78 13.14 0.73 0.75
CA LEU A 78 13.03 -0.70 1.05
C LEU A 78 12.78 -0.97 2.53
N ARG A 79 13.37 -0.18 3.44
CA ARG A 79 13.07 -0.26 4.87
C ARG A 79 11.60 0.05 5.16
N LEU A 80 11.05 1.09 4.54
CA LEU A 80 9.64 1.46 4.69
C LEU A 80 8.73 0.37 4.12
N LEU A 81 9.00 -0.08 2.89
CA LEU A 81 8.25 -1.16 2.24
C LEU A 81 8.24 -2.45 3.07
N LYS A 82 9.37 -2.77 3.71
CA LYS A 82 9.49 -3.93 4.61
C LYS A 82 8.66 -3.74 5.87
N GLN A 83 8.68 -2.54 6.47
CA GLN A 83 7.88 -2.24 7.67
C GLN A 83 6.38 -2.33 7.41
N THR A 84 5.95 -2.15 6.15
CA THR A 84 4.56 -2.28 5.72
C THR A 84 4.24 -3.66 5.12
N ASN A 85 5.12 -4.66 5.27
CA ASN A 85 4.97 -6.02 4.75
C ASN A 85 4.69 -6.08 3.24
N LEU A 86 5.29 -5.18 2.46
CA LEU A 86 5.16 -5.21 0.99
C LEU A 86 6.32 -5.93 0.32
N VAL A 87 7.46 -6.00 1.00
CA VAL A 87 8.64 -6.68 0.51
C VAL A 87 9.25 -7.53 1.61
N LYS A 88 9.81 -8.66 1.19
CA LYS A 88 10.68 -9.51 2.00
C LYS A 88 12.09 -9.46 1.45
N TYR A 89 13.01 -10.11 2.16
CA TYR A 89 14.40 -10.20 1.73
C TYR A 89 14.99 -11.56 2.07
N ARG A 90 15.98 -11.95 1.28
CA ARG A 90 16.86 -13.09 1.55
C ARG A 90 18.32 -12.66 1.43
N LYS A 91 19.22 -13.44 2.03
CA LYS A 91 20.66 -13.22 1.92
C LYS A 91 21.29 -14.32 1.09
N GLU A 92 22.22 -13.94 0.23
CA GLU A 92 23.07 -14.85 -0.53
C GLU A 92 24.50 -14.34 -0.47
N GLY A 93 25.35 -15.07 0.29
CA GLY A 93 26.66 -14.58 0.68
C GLY A 93 26.56 -13.24 1.42
N LYS A 94 27.17 -12.20 0.85
CA LYS A 94 27.18 -10.83 1.40
C LYS A 94 26.06 -9.95 0.83
N ILE A 95 25.29 -10.43 -0.15
CA ILE A 95 24.29 -9.65 -0.87
C ILE A 95 22.90 -9.89 -0.27
N VAL A 96 22.11 -8.83 -0.17
CA VAL A 96 20.71 -8.87 0.24
C VAL A 96 19.83 -8.67 -0.99
N TYR A 97 18.97 -9.64 -1.28
CA TYR A 97 17.99 -9.59 -2.35
C TYR A 97 16.60 -9.34 -1.76
N TYR A 98 15.83 -8.49 -2.43
CA TYR A 98 14.45 -8.16 -2.07
C TYR A 98 13.48 -8.74 -3.09
N SER A 99 12.28 -9.09 -2.64
CA SER A 99 11.17 -9.55 -3.47
C SER A 99 9.84 -9.13 -2.83
N LEU A 100 8.73 -9.19 -3.57
CA LEU A 100 7.40 -8.95 -3.01
C LEU A 100 7.09 -9.94 -1.88
N ASP A 101 6.33 -9.48 -0.89
CA ASP A 101 5.98 -10.32 0.26
C ASP A 101 5.07 -11.49 -0.16
N ASP A 102 4.02 -11.21 -0.93
CA ASP A 102 3.07 -12.18 -1.48
C ASP A 102 2.57 -11.81 -2.90
N SER A 103 1.75 -12.68 -3.48
CA SER A 103 1.14 -12.50 -4.81
C SER A 103 0.00 -11.48 -4.83
N HIS A 104 -0.66 -11.21 -3.70
CA HIS A 104 -1.77 -10.24 -3.66
C HIS A 104 -1.28 -8.83 -3.99
N ILE A 105 -0.03 -8.50 -3.66
CA ILE A 105 0.59 -7.21 -3.99
C ILE A 105 0.76 -7.08 -5.51
N GLU A 106 1.22 -8.14 -6.17
CA GLU A 106 1.37 -8.18 -7.64
C GLU A 106 0.01 -8.05 -8.33
N GLU A 107 -1.00 -8.77 -7.86
CA GLU A 107 -2.37 -8.69 -8.35
C GLU A 107 -2.91 -7.25 -8.22
N LEU A 108 -2.70 -6.60 -7.09
CA LEU A 108 -3.15 -5.22 -6.87
C LEU A 108 -2.50 -4.22 -7.83
N LEU A 109 -1.19 -4.35 -8.07
CA LEU A 109 -0.48 -3.52 -9.04
C LEU A 109 -1.04 -3.73 -10.45
N THR A 110 -1.26 -4.98 -10.83
CA THR A 110 -1.81 -5.36 -12.13
C THR A 110 -3.23 -4.81 -12.32
N GLN A 111 -4.11 -5.01 -11.34
CA GLN A 111 -5.46 -4.44 -11.35
C GLN A 111 -5.45 -2.92 -11.38
N GLY A 112 -4.49 -2.28 -10.70
CA GLY A 112 -4.30 -0.84 -10.75
C GLY A 112 -3.99 -0.32 -12.16
N ILE A 113 -3.11 -1.01 -12.89
CA ILE A 113 -2.79 -0.66 -14.28
C ILE A 113 -4.00 -0.90 -15.19
N ILE A 114 -4.62 -2.08 -15.12
CA ILE A 114 -5.82 -2.40 -15.91
C ILE A 114 -6.89 -1.32 -15.70
N HIS A 115 -7.16 -0.93 -14.46
CA HIS A 115 -8.16 0.10 -14.16
C HIS A 115 -7.82 1.48 -14.73
N ILE A 116 -6.54 1.85 -14.77
CA ILE A 116 -6.09 3.11 -15.35
C ILE A 116 -6.24 3.05 -16.88
N ASP A 117 -5.88 1.93 -17.50
CA ASP A 117 -5.94 1.70 -18.94
C ASP A 117 -7.37 1.55 -19.47
N GLU A 118 -8.28 0.94 -18.71
CA GLU A 118 -9.71 0.83 -19.05
C GLU A 118 -10.39 2.20 -19.17
N LYS A 119 -9.88 3.22 -18.46
CA LYS A 119 -10.39 4.60 -18.58
C LYS A 119 -9.88 5.33 -19.82
N PHE A 120 -9.02 4.70 -20.62
CA PHE A 120 -8.50 5.22 -21.89
C PHE A 120 -9.07 4.50 -23.12
N ILE A 121 -10.14 3.71 -22.96
CA ILE A 121 -10.91 3.08 -24.06
C ILE A 121 -12.31 3.71 -24.14
#